data_AF-A0A7C5GD91-F1
#
_entry.id   AF-A0A7C5GD91-F1
#
_cell.length_a   1.000
_cell.length_b   1.000
_cell.length_c   1.000
_cell.angle_alpha   90.00
_cell.angle_beta   90.00
_cell.angle_gamma   90.00
#
_symmetry.space_group_name_H-M   'P 1'
#
loop_
_entity.id
_entity.type
_entity.pdbx_description
1 polymer ?
#
loop_
_entity_poly.entity_id
_entity_poly.type
_entity_poly.pdbx_seq_one_letter_code
_entity_poly.pdbx_strand_id
1 'polypeptide(L)'
;FVGGSPADAINFTKRMYEITLAENREYRIPILDFRGTPTGIDVRKVVEKGILPVINTGIAHKDPGIGQVGAGLVKPPENAYRDALLAFVEKYTK
;
A
#
# COMPACT_ATOMS: atom_id res chain seq x y z
N PHE A 1 -14.27 -1.28 11.44
CA PHE A 1 -14.72 -0.31 10.42
C PHE A 1 -14.30 -0.71 9.01
N VAL A 2 -13.02 -0.98 8.73
CA VAL A 2 -12.51 -1.22 7.36
C VAL A 2 -12.64 -2.67 6.83
N GLY A 3 -13.20 -3.59 7.63
CA GLY A 3 -13.27 -5.02 7.30
C GLY A 3 -11.97 -5.78 7.60
N GLY A 4 -12.04 -7.12 7.52
CA GLY A 4 -10.91 -8.02 7.85
C GLY A 4 -10.75 -8.29 9.35
N SER A 5 -9.79 -9.15 9.68
CA SER A 5 -9.41 -9.50 11.05
C SER A 5 -8.16 -8.71 11.53
N PRO A 6 -7.92 -8.62 12.85
CA PRO A 6 -6.65 -8.07 13.36
C PRO A 6 -5.41 -8.78 12.81
N ALA A 7 -5.51 -10.10 12.58
CA ALA A 7 -4.44 -10.88 11.97
C ALA A 7 -4.16 -10.44 10.51
N ASP A 8 -5.20 -10.11 9.75
CA ASP A 8 -5.06 -9.57 8.40
C ASP A 8 -4.31 -8.24 8.41
N ALA A 9 -4.61 -7.35 9.35
CA ALA A 9 -3.92 -6.06 9.48
C ALA A 9 -2.40 -6.25 9.68
N ILE A 10 -2.01 -7.15 10.58
CA ILE A 10 -0.60 -7.51 10.80
C ILE A 10 0.03 -8.10 9.53
N ASN A 11 -0.68 -8.99 8.85
CA ASN A 11 -0.19 -9.61 7.62
C ASN A 11 -0.03 -8.60 6.48
N PHE A 12 -0.95 -7.64 6.33
CA PHE A 12 -0.83 -6.57 5.34
C PHE A 12 0.40 -5.70 5.61
N THR A 13 0.61 -5.27 6.86
CA THR A 13 1.82 -4.52 7.22
C THR A 13 3.09 -5.32 6.95
N LYS A 14 3.11 -6.61 7.31
CA LYS A 14 4.27 -7.47 7.04
C LYS A 14 4.58 -7.58 5.54
N ARG A 15 3.56 -7.74 4.71
CA ARG A 15 3.70 -7.77 3.24
C ARG A 15 4.19 -6.45 2.66
N MET A 16 3.85 -5.32 3.26
CA MET A 16 4.34 -4.01 2.79
C MET A 16 5.86 -3.86 2.93
N TYR A 17 6.50 -4.51 3.91
CA TYR A 17 7.97 -4.52 4.01
C TYR A 17 8.65 -5.17 2.79
N GLU A 18 7.98 -6.11 2.13
CA GLU A 18 8.52 -6.80 0.95
C GLU A 18 8.65 -5.89 -0.27
N ILE A 19 7.84 -4.82 -0.33
CA ILE A 19 7.75 -3.89 -1.47
C ILE A 19 8.18 -2.46 -1.12
N THR A 20 8.74 -2.24 0.08
CA THR A 20 9.23 -0.93 0.50
C THR A 20 10.76 -0.91 0.62
N LEU A 21 11.35 0.28 0.67
CA LEU A 21 12.79 0.47 0.67
C LEU A 21 13.39 0.37 2.08
N ALA A 22 12.68 0.83 3.10
CA ALA A 22 13.20 0.90 4.46
C ALA A 22 12.09 0.90 5.52
N GLU A 23 12.49 0.83 6.78
CA GLU A 23 11.63 1.08 7.94
C GLU A 23 11.83 2.52 8.45
N ASN A 24 10.74 3.19 8.83
CA ASN A 24 10.82 4.54 9.38
C ASN A 24 11.35 4.55 10.83
N ARG A 25 12.33 5.41 11.13
CA ARG A 25 12.94 5.49 12.47
C ARG A 25 12.04 6.15 13.52
N GLU A 26 11.18 7.07 13.09
CA GLU A 26 10.35 7.90 13.97
C GLU A 26 8.95 7.31 14.13
N TYR A 27 8.36 6.80 13.05
CA TYR A 27 7.03 6.20 13.06
C TYR A 27 7.13 4.69 13.25
N ARG A 28 6.92 4.22 14.49
CA ARG A 28 7.04 2.81 14.89
C ARG A 28 5.71 2.18 15.24
N ILE A 29 5.62 0.87 15.07
CA ILE A 29 4.39 0.07 15.29
C ILE A 29 4.58 -0.79 16.54
N PRO A 30 3.97 -0.45 17.71
CA PRO A 30 4.24 -1.12 18.98
C PRO A 30 4.00 -2.64 18.97
N ILE A 31 2.90 -3.09 18.34
CA ILE A 31 2.54 -4.51 18.27
C ILE A 31 3.46 -5.35 17.36
N LEU A 32 4.35 -4.70 16.61
CA LEU A 32 5.40 -5.33 15.82
C LEU A 32 6.77 -5.07 16.43
N ASP A 33 6.88 -5.16 17.76
CA ASP A 33 8.11 -4.92 18.52
C ASP A 33 8.75 -3.56 18.22
N PHE A 34 7.92 -2.54 18.03
CA PHE A 34 8.33 -1.20 17.64
C PHE A 34 9.16 -1.14 16.34
N ARG A 35 8.97 -2.10 15.42
CA ARG A 35 9.48 -1.97 14.04
C ARG A 35 8.97 -0.68 13.39
N GLY A 36 9.79 -0.11 12.53
CA GLY A 36 9.43 1.13 11.82
C GLY A 36 8.39 0.87 10.74
N THR A 37 7.60 1.87 10.36
CA THR A 37 6.61 1.71 9.29
C THR A 37 7.29 1.44 7.93
N PRO A 38 6.73 0.54 7.11
CA PRO A 38 7.28 0.25 5.77
C PRO A 38 7.20 1.51 4.91
N THR A 39 8.37 2.02 4.48
CA THR A 39 8.52 3.35 3.88
C THR A 39 9.17 3.29 2.50
N GLY A 40 8.60 4.07 1.56
CA GLY A 40 9.08 4.19 0.18
C GLY A 40 8.72 2.96 -0.64
N ILE A 41 7.52 2.93 -1.23
CA ILE A 41 7.07 1.83 -2.10
C ILE A 41 7.96 1.82 -3.36
N ASP A 42 8.63 0.70 -3.62
CA ASP A 42 9.49 0.51 -4.78
C ASP A 42 8.68 -0.14 -5.92
N VAL A 43 8.50 0.59 -7.02
CA VAL A 43 7.76 0.12 -8.20
C VAL A 43 8.31 -1.18 -8.76
N ARG A 44 9.63 -1.40 -8.71
CA ARG A 44 10.27 -2.62 -9.22
C ARG A 44 9.87 -3.81 -8.37
N LYS A 45 9.93 -3.68 -7.04
CA LYS A 45 9.55 -4.75 -6.10
C LYS A 45 8.06 -5.08 -6.18
N VAL A 46 7.19 -4.08 -6.37
CA VAL A 46 5.75 -4.30 -6.57
C VAL A 46 5.50 -5.18 -7.78
N VAL A 47 6.11 -4.85 -8.93
CA VAL A 47 5.95 -5.62 -10.17
C VAL A 47 6.61 -7.00 -10.07
N GLU A 48 7.84 -7.08 -9.54
CA GLU A 48 8.60 -8.33 -9.38
C GLU A 48 7.88 -9.34 -8.49
N LYS A 49 7.36 -8.88 -7.34
CA LYS A 49 6.73 -9.77 -6.34
C LYS A 49 5.23 -9.97 -6.55
N GLY A 50 4.60 -9.20 -7.43
CA GLY A 50 3.14 -9.21 -7.61
C GLY A 50 2.36 -8.78 -6.37
N ILE A 51 2.99 -8.02 -5.45
CA ILE A 51 2.36 -7.54 -4.22
C ILE A 51 1.90 -6.10 -4.44
N LEU A 52 0.59 -5.89 -4.55
CA LEU A 52 0.00 -4.56 -4.58
C LEU A 52 -0.17 -3.98 -3.16
N PRO A 53 0.05 -2.67 -2.98
CA PRO A 53 -0.27 -2.01 -1.72
C PRO A 53 -1.74 -2.16 -1.34
N VAL A 54 -1.98 -2.35 -0.04
CA VAL A 54 -3.32 -2.41 0.53
C VAL A 54 -3.60 -1.10 1.24
N ILE A 55 -4.70 -0.45 0.88
CA ILE A 55 -5.05 0.88 1.35
C ILE A 55 -6.39 0.81 2.09
N ASN A 56 -6.40 1.29 3.33
CA ASN A 56 -7.63 1.56 4.07
C ASN A 56 -8.20 2.90 3.59
N THR A 57 -9.47 2.93 3.21
CA THR A 57 -10.13 4.16 2.75
C THR A 57 -11.58 4.26 3.22
N GLY A 58 -12.10 5.48 3.27
CA GLY A 58 -13.53 5.75 3.35
C GLY A 58 -14.20 5.52 2.00
N ILE A 59 -15.42 4.99 2.01
CA ILE A 59 -16.26 4.84 0.83
C ILE A 59 -17.21 6.03 0.80
N ALA A 60 -17.02 6.94 -0.14
CA ALA A 60 -17.89 8.07 -0.37
C ALA A 60 -19.10 7.68 -1.24
N HIS A 61 -20.25 8.28 -1.00
CA HIS A 61 -21.41 8.12 -1.86
C HIS A 61 -21.14 8.68 -3.25
N LYS A 62 -21.72 8.07 -4.28
CA LYS A 62 -21.54 8.49 -5.69
C LYS A 62 -22.13 9.88 -5.98
N ASP A 63 -23.17 10.26 -5.25
CA ASP A 63 -23.88 11.53 -5.46
C ASP A 63 -23.29 12.64 -4.56
N PRO A 64 -23.03 13.84 -5.10
CA PRO A 64 -22.42 14.94 -4.35
C PRO A 64 -23.22 15.34 -3.11
N GLY A 65 -22.52 15.68 -2.03
CA GLY A 65 -23.12 16.23 -0.80
C GLY A 65 -23.63 15.20 0.21
N ILE A 66 -23.68 13.90 -0.11
CA ILE A 66 -24.10 12.85 0.84
C ILE A 66 -22.97 12.46 1.80
N GLY A 67 -21.73 12.42 1.32
CA GLY A 67 -20.56 12.12 2.15
C GLY A 67 -20.24 10.63 2.30
N GLN A 68 -19.64 10.25 3.42
CA GLN A 68 -19.14 8.89 3.65
C GLN A 68 -20.28 7.91 3.97
N VAL A 69 -20.31 6.78 3.26
CA VAL A 69 -21.30 5.71 3.41
C VAL A 69 -20.70 4.36 3.79
N GLY A 70 -19.38 4.30 3.95
CA GLY A 70 -18.69 3.11 4.44
C GLY A 70 -17.18 3.31 4.57
N ALA A 71 -16.47 2.21 4.81
CA ALA A 71 -15.02 2.14 4.79
C ALA A 71 -14.58 0.75 4.35
N GLY A 72 -13.40 0.63 3.76
CA GLY A 72 -12.95 -0.64 3.21
C GLY A 72 -11.47 -0.66 2.83
N LEU A 73 -11.05 -1.84 2.41
CA LEU A 73 -9.74 -2.12 1.85
C LEU A 73 -9.81 -2.05 0.33
N VAL A 74 -8.88 -1.31 -0.27
CA VAL A 74 -8.71 -1.25 -1.73
C VAL A 74 -7.28 -1.55 -2.12
N LYS A 75 -7.09 -1.94 -3.38
CA LYS A 75 -5.79 -2.05 -4.02
C LYS A 75 -5.77 -1.14 -5.24
N PRO A 76 -4.65 -0.45 -5.54
CA PRO A 76 -4.50 0.24 -6.81
C PRO A 76 -4.59 -0.75 -7.98
N PRO A 77 -4.96 -0.29 -9.17
CA PRO A 77 -4.94 -1.14 -10.35
C PRO A 77 -3.49 -1.52 -10.70
N GLU A 78 -3.28 -2.76 -11.13
CA GLU A 78 -1.94 -3.32 -11.35
C GLU A 78 -1.14 -2.56 -12.41
N ASN A 79 -1.81 -2.10 -13.47
CA ASN A 79 -1.18 -1.37 -14.56
C ASN A 79 -0.52 -0.06 -14.09
N ALA A 80 -1.02 0.57 -13.02
CA ALA A 80 -0.39 1.77 -12.47
C ALA A 80 1.09 1.55 -12.09
N TYR A 81 1.46 0.34 -11.68
CA TYR A 81 2.86 -0.01 -11.36
C TYR A 81 3.62 -0.54 -12.58
N ARG A 82 2.98 -1.31 -13.45
CA ARG A 82 3.62 -1.81 -14.68
C ARG A 82 3.99 -0.67 -15.61
N ASP A 83 3.06 0.25 -15.85
CA ASP A 83 3.24 1.39 -16.75
C ASP A 83 4.31 2.34 -16.17
N ALA A 84 4.30 2.56 -14.85
CA ALA A 84 5.32 3.36 -14.17
C ALA A 84 6.72 2.72 -14.27
N LEU A 85 6.83 1.39 -14.18
CA LEU A 85 8.11 0.70 -14.36
C LEU A 85 8.64 0.85 -15.79
N LEU A 86 7.78 0.71 -16.80
CA LEU A 86 8.16 0.90 -18.20
C LEU A 86 8.67 2.33 -18.45
N ALA A 87 7.96 3.34 -17.92
CA ALA A 87 8.38 4.73 -18.02
C ALA A 87 9.72 5.00 -17.28
N PHE A 88 9.94 4.36 -16.13
CA PHE A 88 11.19 4.44 -15.39
C PHE A 88 12.37 3.88 -16.20
N VAL A 89 12.19 2.70 -16.80
CA VAL A 89 13.20 2.05 -17.67
C VAL A 89 13.51 2.93 -18.87
N GLU A 90 12.50 3.42 -19.58
CA GLU A 90 12.69 4.31 -20.72
C GLU A 90 13.50 5.57 -20.37
N LYS A 91 13.31 6.13 -19.18
CA LYS A 91 13.98 7.37 -18.77
C LYS A 91 15.41 7.16 -18.29
N TYR A 92 15.71 6.04 -17.64
CA TYR A 92 16.94 5.88 -16.86
C TYR A 92 17.86 4.73 -17.29
N THR A 93 17.45 3.89 -18.25
CA THR A 93 18.28 2.79 -18.75
C THR A 93 18.51 2.84 -20.27
N LYS A 94 18.10 3.92 -20.93
CA LYS A 94 18.46 4.22 -22.32
C LYS A 94 19.75 5.03 -22.38
#